data_AF-A0A850LTF3-F1
#
_entry.id   AF-A0A850LTF3-F1
#
_cell.length_a   1.000
_cell.length_b   1.000
_cell.length_c   1.000
_cell.angle_alpha   90.00
_cell.angle_beta   90.00
_cell.angle_gamma   90.00
#
_symmetry.space_group_name_H-M   'P 1'
#
loop_
_entity.id
_entity.type
_entity.pdbx_description
1 polymer ?
#
loop_
_entity_poly.entity_id
_entity_poly.type
_entity_poly.pdbx_seq_one_letter_code
_entity_poly.pdbx_strand_id
1 'polypeptide(L)'
;MIDLHIHTQFSDGQATIPEVLEIATSKKLDYIAICDHFTTTSKQNIIPTLSLEMIGKYIKEIREASSSFSTKCFVGIEIDCESKFKDIEKLPLEEFELIQFEDVFSINILKEVCDLIDKWQLQGIFCLAHPNIHLYDSSYPVNLDFIKTQLVPLLIEYNIAFELNSRYTHRWANLEAKIQALIERGVIFSIGSDAHFDGDIGEVSKQYEFLKKMGGLKNIIKLNT
;
A
#
# COMPACT_ATOMS: atom_id res chain seq x y z
N MET A 1 3.01 16.52 2.64
CA MET A 1 3.08 15.12 3.12
C MET A 1 2.14 14.29 2.27
N ILE A 2 2.35 12.97 2.20
CA ILE A 2 1.50 12.04 1.44
C ILE A 2 0.83 11.06 2.39
N ASP A 3 -0.33 10.58 2.00
CA ASP A 3 -1.01 9.46 2.65
C ASP A 3 -1.62 8.52 1.60
N LEU A 4 -0.91 7.44 1.31
CA LEU A 4 -1.22 6.54 0.21
C LEU A 4 -2.00 5.29 0.65
N HIS A 5 -2.63 5.31 1.82
CA HIS A 5 -3.40 4.17 2.31
C HIS A 5 -4.60 4.64 3.14
N ILE A 6 -5.73 4.87 2.48
CA ILE A 6 -6.97 5.36 3.08
C ILE A 6 -8.13 4.48 2.58
N HIS A 7 -9.04 4.11 3.48
CA HIS A 7 -10.25 3.35 3.18
C HIS A 7 -11.48 4.26 3.20
N THR A 8 -12.50 3.86 2.46
CA THR A 8 -13.79 4.55 2.40
C THR A 8 -14.94 3.61 2.71
N GLN A 9 -16.17 4.09 2.59
CA GLN A 9 -17.38 3.28 2.68
C GLN A 9 -17.52 2.23 1.56
N PHE A 10 -16.59 2.17 0.59
CA PHE A 10 -16.57 1.10 -0.41
C PHE A 10 -16.05 -0.22 0.15
N SER A 11 -15.13 -0.19 1.11
CA SER A 11 -14.90 -1.29 2.05
C SER A 11 -15.40 -0.90 3.44
N ASP A 12 -14.51 -0.71 4.38
CA ASP A 12 -14.71 -0.70 5.83
C ASP A 12 -14.25 0.61 6.49
N GLY A 13 -13.94 1.62 5.68
CA GLY A 13 -13.79 3.00 6.13
C GLY A 13 -15.14 3.66 6.41
N GLN A 14 -15.12 4.70 7.25
CA GLN A 14 -16.32 5.45 7.63
C GLN A 14 -16.61 6.63 6.72
N ALA A 15 -15.58 7.22 6.12
CA ALA A 15 -15.70 8.38 5.25
C ALA A 15 -16.13 8.00 3.83
N THR A 16 -16.95 8.85 3.23
CA THR A 16 -17.16 8.85 1.78
C THR A 16 -15.94 9.41 1.05
N ILE A 17 -15.80 9.12 -0.25
CA ILE A 17 -14.72 9.67 -1.08
C ILE A 17 -14.62 11.22 -0.99
N PRO A 18 -15.71 12.00 -1.10
CA PRO A 18 -15.64 13.46 -0.95
C PRO A 18 -15.17 13.91 0.43
N GLU A 19 -15.58 13.23 1.51
CA GLU A 19 -15.14 13.54 2.87
C GLU A 19 -13.63 13.28 3.04
N VAL A 20 -13.11 12.17 2.51
CA VAL A 20 -11.67 11.89 2.46
C VAL A 20 -10.92 13.02 1.77
N LEU A 21 -11.39 13.45 0.59
CA LEU A 21 -10.77 14.52 -0.19
C LEU A 21 -10.84 15.88 0.51
N GLU A 22 -11.94 16.20 1.19
CA GLU A 22 -12.09 17.41 1.99
C GLU A 22 -11.11 17.42 3.17
N ILE A 23 -11.04 16.33 3.92
CA ILE A 23 -10.12 16.18 5.06
C ILE A 23 -8.67 16.29 4.58
N ALA A 24 -8.29 15.56 3.55
CA ALA A 24 -6.93 15.58 2.99
C ALA A 24 -6.54 16.99 2.49
N THR A 25 -7.47 17.70 1.83
CA THR A 25 -7.28 19.07 1.38
C THR A 25 -7.13 20.04 2.55
N SER A 26 -7.93 19.89 3.60
CA SER A 26 -7.83 20.72 4.82
C SER A 26 -6.49 20.52 5.54
N LYS A 27 -5.98 19.28 5.54
CA LYS A 27 -4.67 18.91 6.08
C LYS A 27 -3.50 19.26 5.15
N LYS A 28 -3.78 19.78 3.95
CA LYS A 28 -2.78 20.17 2.92
C LYS A 28 -1.84 19.00 2.57
N LEU A 29 -2.42 17.81 2.43
CA LEU A 29 -1.68 16.68 1.88
C LEU A 29 -1.42 16.94 0.39
N ASP A 30 -0.21 16.61 -0.07
CA ASP A 30 0.17 16.83 -1.47
C ASP A 30 -0.49 15.77 -2.36
N TYR A 31 -0.51 14.53 -1.85
CA TYR A 31 -1.01 13.35 -2.54
C TYR A 31 -1.69 12.42 -1.55
N ILE A 32 -2.80 11.84 -1.96
CA ILE A 32 -3.42 10.71 -1.27
C ILE A 32 -3.69 9.56 -2.22
N ALA A 33 -3.94 8.37 -1.68
CA ALA A 33 -4.55 7.29 -2.42
C ALA A 33 -5.69 6.68 -1.60
N ILE A 34 -6.79 6.37 -2.28
CA ILE A 34 -7.88 5.60 -1.71
C ILE A 34 -7.67 4.15 -2.16
N CYS A 35 -7.58 3.23 -1.21
CA CYS A 35 -7.18 1.84 -1.40
C CYS A 35 -8.12 0.89 -0.64
N ASP A 36 -9.41 0.93 -0.95
CA ASP A 36 -10.39 0.03 -0.33
C ASP A 36 -10.04 -1.46 -0.58
N HIS A 37 -10.40 -2.31 0.38
CA HIS A 37 -10.05 -3.74 0.35
C HIS A 37 -10.70 -4.48 -0.81
N PHE A 38 -9.95 -5.43 -1.38
CA PHE A 38 -10.46 -6.51 -2.22
C PHE A 38 -9.96 -7.87 -1.70
N THR A 39 -10.90 -8.68 -1.20
CA THR A 39 -10.64 -10.05 -0.78
C THR A 39 -11.72 -11.03 -1.24
N THR A 40 -11.31 -12.24 -1.62
CA THR A 40 -12.22 -13.38 -1.86
C THR A 40 -12.04 -14.52 -0.85
N THR A 41 -11.32 -14.25 0.25
CA THR A 41 -11.06 -15.20 1.34
C THR A 41 -12.24 -15.23 2.32
N SER A 42 -12.08 -15.90 3.47
CA SER A 42 -13.08 -15.86 4.53
C SER A 42 -13.25 -14.46 5.15
N LYS A 43 -12.27 -13.56 4.99
CA LYS A 43 -12.31 -12.18 5.48
C LYS A 43 -13.50 -11.38 4.94
N GLN A 44 -13.94 -11.67 3.72
CA GLN A 44 -15.13 -11.01 3.12
C GLN A 44 -16.41 -11.20 3.95
N ASN A 45 -16.44 -12.18 4.87
CA ASN A 45 -17.57 -12.42 5.79
C ASN A 45 -17.41 -11.69 7.13
N ILE A 46 -16.29 -11.01 7.35
CA ILE A 46 -15.90 -10.36 8.60
C ILE A 46 -15.82 -8.84 8.38
N ILE A 47 -15.18 -8.42 7.30
CA ILE A 47 -15.04 -7.01 6.91
C ILE A 47 -15.71 -6.77 5.55
N PRO A 48 -16.38 -5.62 5.37
CA PRO A 48 -16.75 -5.15 4.05
C PRO A 48 -15.55 -5.10 3.10
N THR A 49 -15.78 -5.40 1.82
CA THR A 49 -14.76 -5.43 0.77
C THR A 49 -15.42 -5.12 -0.57
N LEU A 50 -14.65 -4.59 -1.52
CA LEU A 50 -15.08 -4.39 -2.89
C LEU A 50 -15.48 -5.72 -3.54
N SER A 51 -16.62 -5.71 -4.25
CA SER A 51 -17.02 -6.78 -5.14
C SER A 51 -16.68 -6.43 -6.59
N LEU A 52 -16.58 -7.44 -7.47
CA LEU A 52 -16.28 -7.23 -8.89
C LEU A 52 -17.28 -6.28 -9.57
N GLU A 53 -18.53 -6.27 -9.14
CA GLU A 53 -19.58 -5.41 -9.67
C GLU A 53 -19.43 -3.94 -9.24
N MET A 54 -18.79 -3.69 -8.09
CA MET A 54 -18.62 -2.35 -7.52
C MET A 54 -17.37 -1.63 -8.01
N ILE A 55 -16.37 -2.34 -8.53
CA ILE A 55 -15.08 -1.76 -8.94
C ILE A 55 -15.23 -0.64 -9.97
N GLY A 56 -16.06 -0.85 -11.00
CA GLY A 56 -16.26 0.17 -12.03
C GLY A 56 -16.85 1.46 -11.45
N LYS A 57 -17.75 1.33 -10.47
CA LYS A 57 -18.33 2.47 -9.73
C LYS A 57 -17.29 3.13 -8.83
N TYR A 58 -16.53 2.34 -8.09
CA TYR A 58 -15.45 2.79 -7.20
C TYR A 58 -14.41 3.67 -7.93
N ILE A 59 -13.84 3.15 -9.03
CA ILE A 59 -12.86 3.87 -9.85
C ILE A 59 -13.45 5.17 -10.38
N LYS A 60 -14.68 5.10 -10.91
CA LYS A 60 -15.37 6.26 -11.48
C LYS A 60 -15.60 7.35 -10.43
N GLU A 61 -16.10 6.99 -9.25
CA GLU A 61 -16.39 7.96 -8.19
C GLU A 61 -15.12 8.64 -7.65
N ILE A 62 -14.01 7.91 -7.49
CA ILE A 62 -12.73 8.52 -7.11
C ILE A 62 -12.30 9.55 -8.16
N ARG A 63 -12.30 9.17 -9.45
CA ARG A 63 -11.86 10.08 -10.54
C ARG A 63 -12.75 11.32 -10.65
N GLU A 64 -14.06 11.14 -10.60
CA GLU A 64 -15.03 12.24 -10.68
C GLU A 64 -14.88 13.19 -9.48
N ALA A 65 -14.83 12.66 -8.25
CA ALA A 65 -14.68 13.48 -7.06
C ALA A 65 -13.34 14.22 -7.06
N SER A 66 -12.23 13.54 -7.38
CA SER A 66 -10.88 14.11 -7.36
C SER A 66 -10.74 15.33 -8.27
N SER A 67 -11.50 15.41 -9.37
CA SER A 67 -11.48 16.56 -10.28
C SER A 67 -11.90 17.89 -9.64
N SER A 68 -12.60 17.83 -8.50
CA SER A 68 -13.12 19.00 -7.77
C SER A 68 -12.23 19.46 -6.62
N PHE A 69 -11.13 18.76 -6.34
CA PHE A 69 -10.23 19.05 -5.22
C PHE A 69 -8.81 19.34 -5.69
N SER A 70 -8.08 20.17 -4.94
CA SER A 70 -6.69 20.49 -5.23
C SER A 70 -5.71 19.40 -4.81
N THR A 71 -6.10 18.56 -3.84
CA THR A 71 -5.30 17.39 -3.41
C THR A 71 -5.38 16.34 -4.49
N LYS A 72 -4.23 15.91 -5.02
CA LYS A 72 -4.23 14.82 -6.02
C LYS A 72 -4.52 13.50 -5.30
N CYS A 73 -5.53 12.79 -5.78
CA CYS A 73 -5.90 11.48 -5.26
C CYS A 73 -5.69 10.42 -6.35
N PHE A 74 -4.91 9.40 -6.01
CA PHE A 74 -4.71 8.23 -6.86
C PHE A 74 -5.85 7.24 -6.65
N VAL A 75 -6.29 6.62 -7.74
CA VAL A 75 -7.20 5.47 -7.67
C VAL A 75 -6.38 4.24 -7.28
N GLY A 76 -6.50 3.80 -6.04
CA GLY A 76 -5.79 2.63 -5.54
C GLY A 76 -6.69 1.48 -5.13
N ILE A 77 -6.08 0.36 -4.77
CA ILE A 77 -6.75 -0.83 -4.25
C ILE A 77 -5.80 -1.61 -3.35
N GLU A 78 -6.32 -2.14 -2.24
CA GLU A 78 -5.60 -3.09 -1.39
C GLU A 78 -6.10 -4.51 -1.67
N ILE A 79 -5.22 -5.36 -2.19
CA ILE A 79 -5.54 -6.72 -2.62
C ILE A 79 -5.00 -7.73 -1.61
N ASP A 80 -5.91 -8.53 -1.06
CA ASP A 80 -5.59 -9.71 -0.25
C ASP A 80 -4.91 -10.78 -1.09
N CYS A 81 -3.60 -10.98 -0.89
CA CYS A 81 -2.81 -11.98 -1.60
C CYS A 81 -3.17 -13.43 -1.25
N GLU A 82 -3.96 -13.68 -0.20
CA GLU A 82 -4.52 -15.02 0.05
C GLU A 82 -5.78 -15.29 -0.81
N SER A 83 -6.30 -14.28 -1.51
CA SER A 83 -7.42 -14.43 -2.44
C SER A 83 -7.08 -15.36 -3.60
N LYS A 84 -8.11 -15.96 -4.19
CA LYS A 84 -7.90 -16.85 -5.34
C LYS A 84 -7.44 -16.02 -6.54
N PHE A 85 -6.32 -16.42 -7.15
CA PHE A 85 -5.76 -15.77 -8.35
C PHE A 85 -6.80 -15.53 -9.46
N LYS A 86 -7.71 -16.49 -9.68
CA LYS A 86 -8.81 -16.40 -10.67
C LYS A 86 -9.82 -15.28 -10.43
N ASP A 87 -9.85 -14.71 -9.23
CA ASP A 87 -10.73 -13.60 -8.89
C ASP A 87 -9.98 -12.28 -8.98
N ILE A 88 -8.69 -12.26 -8.62
CA ILE A 88 -7.78 -11.13 -8.87
C ILE A 88 -7.64 -10.86 -10.38
N GLU A 89 -7.58 -11.90 -11.23
CA GLU A 89 -7.45 -11.73 -12.69
C GLU A 89 -8.66 -11.10 -13.38
N LYS A 90 -9.78 -10.96 -12.65
CA LYS A 90 -11.00 -10.29 -13.15
C LYS A 90 -11.01 -8.81 -12.82
N LEU A 91 -10.08 -8.33 -11.99
CA LEU A 91 -9.92 -6.91 -11.69
C LEU A 91 -9.34 -6.20 -12.92
N PRO A 92 -9.84 -5.00 -13.27
CA PRO A 92 -9.21 -4.15 -14.27
C PRO A 92 -7.96 -3.48 -13.67
N LEU A 93 -6.91 -4.26 -13.41
CA LEU A 93 -5.73 -3.81 -12.66
C LEU A 93 -5.02 -2.63 -13.32
N GLU A 94 -5.10 -2.51 -14.64
CA GLU A 94 -4.59 -1.40 -15.42
C GLU A 94 -5.26 -0.05 -15.14
N GLU A 95 -6.44 -0.04 -14.51
CA GLU A 95 -7.17 1.18 -14.16
C GLU A 95 -6.75 1.75 -12.79
N PHE A 96 -6.01 0.98 -11.99
CA PHE A 96 -5.49 1.41 -10.68
C PHE A 96 -4.08 1.98 -10.82
N GLU A 97 -3.87 3.16 -10.25
CA GLU A 97 -2.60 3.86 -10.24
C GLU A 97 -1.68 3.37 -9.11
N LEU A 98 -2.26 2.84 -8.03
CA LEU A 98 -1.58 2.23 -6.90
C LEU A 98 -2.22 0.88 -6.55
N ILE A 99 -1.43 -0.19 -6.58
CA ILE A 99 -1.86 -1.51 -6.13
C ILE A 99 -1.07 -1.87 -4.88
N GLN A 100 -1.78 -2.00 -3.77
CA GLN A 100 -1.26 -2.48 -2.50
C GLN A 100 -1.52 -3.98 -2.37
N PHE A 101 -0.47 -4.74 -2.06
CA PHE A 101 -0.54 -6.17 -1.81
C PHE A 101 -0.49 -6.39 -0.29
N GLU A 102 -1.62 -6.76 0.32
CA GLU A 102 -1.70 -7.13 1.74
C GLU A 102 -1.41 -8.63 1.93
N ASP A 103 -1.07 -9.01 3.16
CA ASP A 103 -0.79 -10.41 3.54
C ASP A 103 0.26 -11.12 2.68
N VAL A 104 1.21 -10.34 2.17
CA VAL A 104 2.49 -10.87 1.69
C VAL A 104 3.31 -11.27 2.91
N PHE A 105 3.05 -12.46 3.46
CA PHE A 105 3.71 -12.96 4.67
C PHE A 105 4.91 -13.87 4.37
N SER A 106 5.23 -14.16 3.11
CA SER A 106 6.40 -14.98 2.75
C SER A 106 7.05 -14.52 1.44
N ILE A 107 8.30 -14.93 1.22
CA ILE A 107 9.02 -14.64 -0.04
C ILE A 107 8.37 -15.32 -1.25
N ASN A 108 7.68 -16.45 -1.05
CA ASN A 108 7.00 -17.14 -2.13
C ASN A 108 5.78 -16.35 -2.60
N ILE A 109 5.01 -15.78 -1.68
CA ILE A 109 3.89 -14.89 -2.05
C ILE A 109 4.42 -13.64 -2.77
N LEU A 110 5.54 -13.07 -2.31
CA LEU A 110 6.16 -11.95 -3.03
C LEU A 110 6.57 -12.33 -4.46
N LYS A 111 7.10 -13.55 -4.67
CA LYS A 111 7.41 -14.05 -6.02
C LYS A 111 6.14 -14.24 -6.87
N GLU A 112 5.05 -14.71 -6.28
CA GLU A 112 3.75 -14.80 -6.99
C GLU A 112 3.23 -13.42 -7.39
N VAL A 113 3.41 -12.39 -6.55
CA VAL A 113 3.12 -11.00 -6.89
C VAL A 113 4.00 -10.53 -8.06
N CYS A 114 5.31 -10.83 -8.03
CA CYS A 114 6.24 -10.50 -9.11
C CYS A 114 5.83 -11.16 -10.44
N ASP A 115 5.51 -12.47 -10.40
CA ASP A 115 5.02 -13.23 -11.55
C ASP A 115 3.71 -12.66 -12.10
N LEU A 116 2.82 -12.16 -11.23
CA LEU A 116 1.58 -11.50 -11.63
C LEU A 116 1.86 -10.18 -12.37
N ILE A 117 2.76 -9.35 -11.83
CA ILE A 117 3.19 -8.08 -12.46
C ILE A 117 3.74 -8.36 -13.86
N ASP A 118 4.63 -9.35 -14.01
CA ASP A 118 5.19 -9.72 -15.31
C ASP A 118 4.15 -10.29 -16.25
N LYS A 119 3.35 -11.25 -15.79
CA LYS A 119 2.36 -11.94 -16.62
C LYS A 119 1.35 -10.96 -17.24
N TRP A 120 0.98 -9.91 -16.51
CA TRP A 120 -0.01 -8.94 -16.95
C TRP A 120 0.58 -7.61 -17.39
N GLN A 121 1.91 -7.48 -17.37
CA GLN A 121 2.63 -6.28 -17.79
C GLN A 121 2.11 -5.02 -17.07
N LEU A 122 1.75 -5.16 -15.79
CA LEU A 122 1.09 -4.10 -15.04
C LEU A 122 1.97 -2.84 -15.01
N GLN A 123 1.33 -1.69 -15.23
CA GLN A 123 1.97 -0.37 -15.23
C GLN A 123 1.33 0.46 -14.13
N GLY A 124 1.96 0.51 -12.97
CA GLY A 124 1.41 1.21 -11.81
C GLY A 124 2.43 1.31 -10.69
N ILE A 125 2.02 1.95 -9.61
CA ILE A 125 2.79 1.91 -8.37
C ILE A 125 2.41 0.62 -7.64
N PHE A 126 3.40 -0.18 -7.30
CA PHE A 126 3.19 -1.39 -6.50
C PHE A 126 3.70 -1.15 -5.08
N CYS A 127 2.98 -1.66 -4.09
CA CYS A 127 3.35 -1.50 -2.70
C CYS A 127 3.04 -2.78 -1.92
N LEU A 128 3.94 -3.20 -1.03
CA LEU A 128 3.57 -4.13 0.02
C LEU A 128 2.86 -3.35 1.12
N ALA A 129 1.60 -3.65 1.39
CA ALA A 129 0.81 -3.00 2.44
C ALA A 129 1.22 -3.52 3.82
N HIS A 130 1.44 -2.58 4.75
CA HIS A 130 1.84 -2.79 6.15
C HIS A 130 2.70 -4.05 6.39
N PRO A 131 3.76 -4.26 5.59
CA PRO A 131 4.40 -5.56 5.45
C PRO A 131 5.00 -5.97 6.78
N ASN A 132 4.78 -7.23 7.13
CA ASN A 132 5.55 -7.80 8.22
C ASN A 132 6.99 -7.99 7.74
N ILE A 133 7.93 -7.19 8.24
CA ILE A 133 9.34 -7.32 7.84
C ILE A 133 9.91 -8.71 8.13
N HIS A 134 9.25 -9.45 9.04
CA HIS A 134 9.57 -10.83 9.34
C HIS A 134 8.86 -11.79 8.38
N LEU A 135 8.74 -11.44 7.09
CA LEU A 135 8.26 -12.31 6.01
C LEU A 135 8.66 -13.76 6.31
N TYR A 136 7.72 -14.55 6.78
CA TYR A 136 7.95 -15.90 7.24
C TYR A 136 8.56 -16.71 6.09
N ASP A 137 9.76 -17.22 6.33
CA ASP A 137 10.34 -18.29 5.55
C ASP A 137 10.49 -19.49 6.50
N SER A 138 9.76 -20.57 6.21
CA SER A 138 9.85 -21.82 6.98
C SER A 138 11.26 -22.42 6.96
N SER A 139 12.13 -21.96 6.06
CA SER A 139 13.49 -22.45 5.84
C SER A 139 14.56 -21.62 6.56
N TYR A 140 14.29 -20.36 6.91
CA TYR A 140 15.31 -19.45 7.47
C TYR A 140 14.75 -18.43 8.48
N PRO A 141 15.51 -18.10 9.56
CA PRO A 141 15.20 -16.93 10.35
C PRO A 141 15.37 -15.67 9.48
N VAL A 142 14.36 -14.79 9.48
CA VAL A 142 14.36 -13.52 8.75
C VAL A 142 15.35 -12.55 9.38
N ASN A 143 16.62 -12.73 9.02
CA ASN A 143 17.76 -11.95 9.47
C ASN A 143 18.13 -10.88 8.43
N LEU A 144 19.19 -10.13 8.71
CA LEU A 144 19.66 -9.09 7.78
C LEU A 144 20.17 -9.68 6.46
N ASP A 145 20.77 -10.86 6.46
CA ASP A 145 21.26 -11.48 5.23
C ASP A 145 20.11 -11.80 4.28
N PHE A 146 19.06 -12.45 4.77
CA PHE A 146 17.85 -12.74 4.01
C PHE A 146 17.25 -11.47 3.39
N ILE A 147 17.11 -10.40 4.17
CA ILE A 147 16.57 -9.13 3.65
C ILE A 147 17.42 -8.61 2.50
N LYS A 148 18.75 -8.67 2.66
CA LYS A 148 19.71 -8.13 1.70
C LYS A 148 19.83 -8.97 0.44
N THR A 149 19.64 -10.29 0.53
CA THR A 149 19.91 -11.24 -0.56
C THR A 149 18.65 -11.80 -1.22
N GLN A 150 17.50 -11.78 -0.55
CA GLN A 150 16.24 -12.32 -1.06
C GLN A 150 15.18 -11.23 -1.26
N LEU A 151 14.89 -10.42 -0.22
CA LEU A 151 13.80 -9.44 -0.28
C LEU A 151 14.15 -8.25 -1.17
N VAL A 152 15.26 -7.57 -0.90
CA VAL A 152 15.60 -6.32 -1.60
C VAL A 152 15.73 -6.49 -3.12
N PRO A 153 16.36 -7.55 -3.66
CA PRO A 153 16.42 -7.73 -5.10
C PRO A 153 15.05 -7.67 -5.78
N LEU A 154 14.04 -8.36 -5.23
CA LEU A 154 12.68 -8.36 -5.78
C LEU A 154 12.03 -6.97 -5.70
N LEU A 155 12.16 -6.29 -4.55
CA LEU A 155 11.60 -4.93 -4.39
C LEU A 155 12.20 -3.93 -5.39
N ILE A 156 13.50 -4.04 -5.68
CA ILE A 156 14.19 -3.14 -6.62
C ILE A 156 13.85 -3.50 -8.06
N GLU A 157 13.92 -4.79 -8.42
CA GLU A 157 13.68 -5.27 -9.78
C GLU A 157 12.26 -4.93 -10.26
N TYR A 158 11.28 -5.16 -9.41
CA TYR A 158 9.86 -4.91 -9.71
C TYR A 158 9.38 -3.51 -9.28
N ASN A 159 10.29 -2.68 -8.75
CA ASN A 159 9.99 -1.35 -8.22
C ASN A 159 8.78 -1.35 -7.25
N ILE A 160 8.75 -2.33 -6.35
CA ILE A 160 7.70 -2.48 -5.34
C ILE A 160 8.10 -1.68 -4.10
N ALA A 161 7.25 -0.74 -3.71
CA ALA A 161 7.40 0.04 -2.50
C ALA A 161 7.20 -0.80 -1.24
N PHE A 162 7.99 -0.50 -0.20
CA PHE A 162 7.78 -1.02 1.14
C PHE A 162 7.00 0.01 1.95
N GLU A 163 5.80 -0.32 2.44
CA GLU A 163 5.01 0.64 3.21
C GLU A 163 5.52 0.83 4.64
N LEU A 164 5.58 2.09 5.07
CA LEU A 164 5.59 2.47 6.48
C LEU A 164 4.18 2.96 6.87
N ASN A 165 3.41 2.07 7.47
CA ASN A 165 2.00 2.25 7.80
C ASN A 165 1.70 2.77 9.23
N SER A 166 1.10 3.94 9.39
CA SER A 166 1.02 4.60 10.71
C SER A 166 0.20 3.89 11.78
N ARG A 167 -0.71 2.99 11.41
CA ARG A 167 -1.47 2.16 12.34
C ARG A 167 -0.64 1.07 13.00
N TYR A 168 0.39 0.56 12.31
CA TYR A 168 1.18 -0.58 12.77
C TYR A 168 2.59 -0.19 13.26
N THR A 169 2.75 0.96 13.92
CA THR A 169 4.08 1.44 14.33
C THR A 169 4.86 0.48 15.22
N HIS A 170 4.16 -0.34 16.01
CA HIS A 170 4.77 -1.37 16.86
C HIS A 170 5.51 -2.43 16.05
N ARG A 171 5.13 -2.67 14.79
CA ARG A 171 5.82 -3.61 13.90
C ARG A 171 7.23 -3.14 13.57
N TRP A 172 7.59 -1.87 13.77
CA TRP A 172 8.93 -1.32 13.45
C TRP A 172 9.87 -1.17 14.63
N ALA A 173 9.36 -1.30 15.86
CA ALA A 173 10.21 -1.29 17.03
C ALA A 173 11.22 -2.45 16.92
N ASN A 174 12.51 -2.14 17.08
CA ASN A 174 13.65 -3.06 16.91
C ASN A 174 13.94 -3.50 15.45
N LEU A 175 13.38 -2.82 14.44
CA LEU A 175 13.66 -3.09 13.03
C LEU A 175 14.61 -2.08 12.36
N GLU A 176 15.19 -1.14 13.11
CA GLU A 176 16.00 -0.04 12.56
C GLU A 176 17.11 -0.56 11.62
N ALA A 177 17.84 -1.62 12.01
CA ALA A 177 18.88 -2.21 11.16
C ALA A 177 18.34 -2.80 9.85
N LYS A 178 17.11 -3.32 9.86
CA LYS A 178 16.45 -3.89 8.68
C LYS A 178 15.98 -2.80 7.74
N ILE A 179 15.30 -1.77 8.27
CA ILE A 179 14.91 -0.60 7.49
C ILE A 179 16.14 0.12 6.92
N GLN A 180 17.20 0.26 7.71
CA GLN A 180 18.48 0.82 7.25
C GLN A 180 19.01 0.03 6.04
N ALA A 181 18.95 -1.30 6.07
CA ALA A 181 19.39 -2.15 4.95
C ALA A 181 18.56 -1.96 3.67
N LEU A 182 17.26 -1.65 3.80
CA LEU A 182 16.37 -1.26 2.68
C LEU A 182 16.77 0.11 2.13
N ILE A 183 16.92 1.12 3.01
CA ILE A 183 17.30 2.50 2.66
C ILE A 183 18.62 2.52 1.89
N GLU A 184 19.65 1.84 2.39
CA GLU A 184 21.01 1.80 1.82
C GLU A 184 21.04 1.20 0.41
N ARG A 185 20.10 0.31 0.09
CA ARG A 185 19.97 -0.32 -1.23
C ARG A 185 19.05 0.43 -2.19
N GLY A 186 18.46 1.54 -1.73
CA GLY A 186 17.60 2.36 -2.57
C GLY A 186 16.17 1.84 -2.71
N VAL A 187 15.70 0.97 -1.81
CA VAL A 187 14.29 0.57 -1.79
C VAL A 187 13.43 1.82 -1.58
N ILE A 188 12.36 1.92 -2.36
CA ILE A 188 11.38 3.00 -2.26
C ILE A 188 10.38 2.71 -1.14
N PHE A 189 9.96 3.75 -0.43
CA PHE A 189 8.99 3.65 0.65
C PHE A 189 7.68 4.34 0.28
N SER A 190 6.57 3.65 0.50
CA SER A 190 5.24 4.25 0.59
C SER A 190 4.97 4.65 2.05
N ILE A 191 4.10 5.64 2.25
CA ILE A 191 3.63 6.05 3.58
C ILE A 191 2.11 6.10 3.51
N GLY A 192 1.46 5.43 4.45
CA GLY A 192 0.01 5.36 4.54
C GLY A 192 -0.46 5.36 5.99
N SER A 193 -1.64 5.89 6.26
CA SER A 193 -2.21 5.92 7.60
C SER A 193 -3.02 4.66 7.94
N ASP A 194 -3.49 3.93 6.92
CA ASP A 194 -4.51 2.87 7.08
C ASP A 194 -5.78 3.43 7.72
N ALA A 195 -6.19 4.62 7.24
CA ALA A 195 -7.29 5.36 7.82
C ALA A 195 -8.62 4.69 7.48
N HIS A 196 -9.29 4.21 8.53
CA HIS A 196 -10.68 3.79 8.47
C HIS A 196 -11.62 4.82 9.13
N PHE A 197 -11.05 5.75 9.90
CA PHE A 197 -11.77 6.84 10.56
C PHE A 197 -11.21 8.19 10.09
N ASP A 198 -12.08 9.19 10.00
CA ASP A 198 -11.77 10.57 9.56
C ASP A 198 -10.55 11.17 10.27
N GLY A 199 -10.42 10.89 11.57
CA GLY A 199 -9.35 11.41 12.41
C GLY A 199 -7.96 10.91 12.02
N ASP A 200 -7.89 9.72 11.42
CA ASP A 200 -6.62 9.04 11.10
C ASP A 200 -6.04 9.49 9.74
N ILE A 201 -6.87 10.06 8.86
CA ILE A 201 -6.45 10.50 7.51
C ILE A 201 -5.32 11.51 7.64
N GLY A 202 -4.16 11.24 7.05
CA GLY A 202 -2.98 12.10 7.10
C GLY A 202 -2.18 12.03 8.41
N GLU A 203 -2.52 11.14 9.34
CA GLU A 203 -1.76 10.91 10.58
C GLU A 203 -0.50 10.06 10.32
N VAL A 204 0.40 10.61 9.51
CA VAL A 204 1.60 9.93 9.00
C VAL A 204 2.92 10.55 9.47
N SER A 205 2.86 11.54 10.35
CA SER A 205 4.03 12.34 10.78
C SER A 205 5.15 11.50 11.40
N LYS A 206 4.80 10.44 12.14
CA LYS A 206 5.77 9.56 12.81
C LYS A 206 6.64 8.80 11.80
N GLN A 207 6.10 8.46 10.63
CA GLN A 207 6.79 7.71 9.58
C GLN A 207 7.83 8.61 8.90
N TYR A 208 7.46 9.87 8.65
CA TYR A 208 8.38 10.90 8.17
C TYR A 208 9.52 11.17 9.15
N GLU A 209 9.22 11.36 10.43
CA GLU A 209 10.26 11.57 11.45
C GLU A 209 11.17 10.35 11.61
N PHE A 210 10.61 9.14 11.51
CA PHE A 210 11.40 7.91 11.52
C PHE A 210 12.35 7.84 10.31
N LEU A 211 11.87 8.05 9.08
CA LEU A 211 12.73 8.06 7.90
C LEU A 211 13.76 9.18 7.93
N LYS A 212 13.41 10.35 8.49
CA LYS A 212 14.35 11.46 8.70
C LYS A 212 15.47 11.07 9.64
N LYS A 213 15.16 10.45 10.78
CA LYS A 213 16.15 9.90 11.73
C LYS A 213 17.09 8.90 11.04
N MET A 214 16.56 8.08 10.14
CA MET A 214 17.30 7.04 9.41
C MET A 214 17.99 7.55 8.14
N GLY A 215 17.85 8.84 7.78
CA GLY A 215 18.42 9.40 6.54
C GLY A 215 17.73 8.91 5.24
N GLY A 216 16.52 8.36 5.35
CA GLY A 216 15.75 7.74 4.26
C GLY A 216 14.67 8.61 3.62
N LEU A 217 14.55 9.91 3.94
CA LEU A 217 13.51 10.78 3.36
C LEU A 217 13.55 10.81 1.82
N LYS A 218 14.74 10.70 1.23
CA LYS A 218 14.92 10.66 -0.23
C LYS A 218 14.38 9.38 -0.89
N ASN A 219 14.13 8.34 -0.10
CA ASN A 219 13.60 7.05 -0.54
C ASN A 219 12.06 7.02 -0.56
N ILE A 220 11.39 8.05 -0.02
CA ILE A 220 9.93 8.15 -0.13
C ILE A 220 9.58 8.25 -1.61
N ILE A 221 8.55 7.50 -2.02
CA ILE A 221 8.08 7.49 -3.40
C ILE A 221 7.85 8.92 -3.92
N LYS A 222 8.34 9.16 -5.14
CA LYS A 222 8.15 10.43 -5.85
C LYS A 222 7.05 10.23 -6.87
N LEU A 223 5.90 10.82 -6.59
CA LEU A 223 4.75 10.78 -7.46
C LEU A 223 4.94 11.91 -8.48
N ASN A 224 5.32 11.55 -9.71
CA ASN A 224 5.45 12.53 -10.78
C ASN A 224 4.05 12.99 -11.23
N THR A 225 3.90 14.28 -11.46
CA THR A 225 2.71 14.90 -12.08
C THR A 225 2.78 14.84 -13.58
#